data_AF-A0A6G6Y9S1-F1
#
_entry.id   AF-A0A6G6Y9S1-F1
#
_cell.length_a   1.000
_cell.length_b   1.000
_cell.length_c   1.000
_cell.angle_alpha   90.00
_cell.angle_beta   90.00
_cell.angle_gamma   90.00
#
_symmetry.space_group_name_H-M   'P 1'
#
loop_
_entity.id
_entity.type
_entity.pdbx_description
1 polymer ?
#
loop_
_entity_poly.entity_id
_entity_poly.type
_entity_poly.pdbx_seq_one_letter_code
_entity_poly.pdbx_strand_id
1 'polypeptide(L)'
;MAATFFYLESPGAGEVLQWFRSLPARPVELQADGFIALHFESAGALVLDQNRRIDPKQSSVVTLFEPGVVRDARWTVGEVHFLSQHIRQRFPSLAHVQTRFAKWLRGNRIVWDQRSSEADGFGYFLEGGIKNLAERIYALPSGSAAYDAGRYLIGHHESEIALDRICKSLRLRGVEC
;
A
#
# COMPACT_ATOMS: atom_id res chain seq x y z
N MET A 1 15.57 -8.46 2.13
CA MET A 1 15.43 -7.00 2.32
C MET A 1 13.97 -6.74 2.60
N ALA A 2 13.69 -5.71 3.41
CA ALA A 2 12.33 -5.21 3.55
C ALA A 2 11.82 -4.77 2.18
N ALA A 3 10.54 -4.96 1.92
CA ALA A 3 9.92 -4.55 0.66
C ALA A 3 8.57 -3.90 0.94
N THR A 4 8.30 -2.82 0.23
CA THR A 4 7.01 -2.14 0.22
C THR A 4 6.47 -2.18 -1.18
N PHE A 5 5.20 -2.52 -1.31
CA PHE A 5 4.47 -2.52 -2.57
C PHE A 5 3.34 -1.50 -2.49
N PHE A 6 3.17 -0.72 -3.55
CA PHE A 6 2.13 0.29 -3.65
C PHE A 6 1.09 -0.11 -4.68
N TYR A 7 -0.17 0.11 -4.36
CA TYR A 7 -1.26 -0.27 -5.24
C TYR A 7 -2.42 0.72 -5.21
N LEU A 8 -3.17 0.81 -6.31
CA LEU A 8 -4.44 1.53 -6.38
C LEU A 8 -5.60 0.56 -6.34
N GLU A 9 -6.56 0.88 -5.48
CA GLU A 9 -7.82 0.18 -5.35
C GLU A 9 -8.89 1.17 -4.90
N SER A 10 -10.15 0.88 -5.17
CA SER A 10 -11.24 1.66 -4.57
C SER A 10 -11.34 1.40 -3.06
N PRO A 11 -11.55 2.44 -2.23
CA PRO A 11 -11.79 2.26 -0.80
C PRO A 11 -12.93 1.26 -0.55
N GLY A 12 -12.65 0.25 0.27
CA GLY A 12 -13.61 -0.81 0.62
C GLY A 12 -13.74 -1.97 -0.39
N ALA A 13 -13.00 -1.97 -1.50
CA ALA A 13 -13.02 -3.10 -2.45
C ALA A 13 -12.34 -4.36 -1.88
N GLY A 14 -11.20 -4.21 -1.20
CA GLY A 14 -10.55 -5.25 -0.40
C GLY A 14 -9.93 -6.43 -1.18
N GLU A 15 -9.67 -6.29 -2.48
CA GLU A 15 -9.04 -7.27 -3.36
C GLU A 15 -7.67 -7.73 -2.83
N VAL A 16 -6.83 -6.81 -2.35
CA VAL A 16 -5.52 -7.15 -1.76
C VAL A 16 -5.70 -7.97 -0.48
N LEU A 17 -6.63 -7.56 0.40
CA LEU A 17 -6.93 -8.31 1.62
C LEU A 17 -7.50 -9.70 1.29
N GLN A 18 -8.39 -9.80 0.30
CA GLN A 18 -8.94 -11.07 -0.18
C GLN A 18 -7.86 -11.97 -0.77
N TRP A 19 -6.88 -11.42 -1.48
CA TRP A 19 -5.73 -12.18 -1.96
C TRP A 19 -5.00 -12.87 -0.82
N PHE A 20 -4.72 -12.15 0.28
CA PHE A 20 -4.11 -12.75 1.47
C PHE A 20 -5.00 -13.80 2.14
N ARG A 21 -6.31 -13.55 2.23
CA ARG A 21 -7.29 -14.51 2.78
C ARG A 21 -7.39 -15.79 1.97
N SER A 22 -7.09 -15.75 0.67
CA SER A 22 -7.11 -16.90 -0.23
C SER A 22 -5.88 -17.81 -0.13
N LEU A 23 -4.85 -17.42 0.62
CA LEU A 23 -3.66 -18.23 0.77
C LEU A 23 -3.95 -19.52 1.55
N PRO A 24 -3.31 -20.66 1.20
CA PRO A 24 -3.48 -21.91 1.94
C PRO A 24 -3.12 -21.78 3.42
N ALA A 25 -2.05 -21.04 3.73
CA ALA A 25 -1.72 -20.61 5.09
C ALA A 25 -2.34 -19.24 5.31
N ARG A 26 -3.59 -19.21 5.78
CA ARG A 26 -4.33 -17.98 6.01
C ARG A 26 -3.73 -17.21 7.19
N PRO A 27 -3.46 -15.90 7.05
CA PRO A 27 -2.98 -15.10 8.17
C PRO A 27 -4.11 -14.83 9.18
N VAL A 28 -3.72 -14.65 10.44
CA VAL A 28 -4.57 -14.04 11.47
C VAL A 28 -4.55 -12.53 11.26
N GLU A 29 -5.73 -11.94 11.15
CA GLU A 29 -5.91 -10.50 10.93
C GLU A 29 -5.99 -9.80 12.29
N LEU A 30 -5.02 -8.93 12.56
CA LEU A 30 -4.94 -8.11 13.76
C LEU A 30 -5.17 -6.66 13.36
N GLN A 31 -6.27 -6.09 13.84
CA GLN A 31 -6.61 -4.68 13.59
C GLN A 31 -5.68 -3.78 14.41
N ALA A 32 -5.09 -2.78 13.76
CA ALA A 32 -4.26 -1.76 14.37
C ALA A 32 -4.69 -0.38 13.88
N ASP A 33 -4.17 0.68 14.53
CA ASP A 33 -4.52 2.05 14.19
C ASP A 33 -4.04 2.40 12.77
N GLY A 34 -4.97 2.41 11.82
CA GLY A 34 -4.73 2.82 10.43
C GLY A 34 -4.16 1.74 9.51
N PHE A 35 -4.03 0.48 9.96
CA PHE A 35 -3.61 -0.65 9.15
C PHE A 35 -4.07 -2.01 9.70
N ILE A 36 -3.98 -3.04 8.87
CA ILE A 36 -4.21 -4.44 9.25
C ILE A 36 -2.87 -5.17 9.32
N ALA A 37 -2.55 -5.77 10.46
CA ALA A 37 -1.43 -6.70 10.57
C ALA A 37 -1.89 -8.12 10.24
N LEU A 38 -1.28 -8.71 9.21
CA LEU A 38 -1.53 -10.08 8.77
C LEU A 38 -0.45 -10.98 9.37
N HIS A 39 -0.75 -11.63 10.48
CA HIS A 39 0.19 -12.51 11.17
C HIS A 39 0.14 -13.94 10.62
N PHE A 40 1.27 -14.42 10.14
CA PHE A 40 1.43 -15.80 9.69
C PHE A 40 1.98 -16.64 10.85
N GLU A 41 1.08 -17.23 11.64
CA GLU A 41 1.45 -18.03 12.83
C GLU A 41 2.38 -19.20 12.48
N SER A 42 2.13 -19.87 11.36
CA SER A 42 2.97 -20.96 10.86
C SER A 42 4.38 -20.53 10.43
N ALA A 43 4.58 -19.22 10.21
CA ALA A 43 5.87 -18.67 9.82
C ALA A 43 6.73 -18.23 11.02
N GLY A 44 6.13 -17.95 12.17
CA GLY A 44 6.86 -17.49 13.34
C GLY A 44 6.00 -16.77 14.39
N ALA A 45 6.66 -16.32 15.45
CA ALA A 45 6.01 -15.63 16.55
C ALA A 45 5.67 -14.17 16.20
N LEU A 46 4.62 -13.67 16.83
CA LEU A 46 4.33 -12.24 16.93
C LEU A 46 5.14 -11.66 18.09
N VAL A 47 5.97 -10.66 17.80
CA VAL A 47 6.78 -9.94 18.79
C VAL A 47 6.17 -8.56 19.01
N LEU A 48 5.99 -8.20 20.28
CA LEU A 48 5.55 -6.85 20.66
C LEU A 48 6.75 -6.03 21.16
N ASP A 49 6.73 -4.73 20.89
CA ASP A 49 7.68 -3.78 21.42
C ASP A 49 7.38 -3.41 22.89
N GLN A 50 8.19 -2.51 23.46
CA GLN A 50 8.05 -2.04 24.85
C GLN A 50 6.70 -1.35 25.12
N ASN A 51 6.04 -0.85 24.08
CA ASN A 51 4.73 -0.19 24.15
C ASN A 51 3.58 -1.15 23.83
N ARG A 52 3.84 -2.46 23.79
CA ARG A 52 2.89 -3.52 23.42
C ARG A 52 2.33 -3.37 22.00
N ARG A 53 3.05 -2.71 21.11
CA ARG A 53 2.72 -2.62 19.67
C ARG A 53 3.44 -3.73 18.92
N ILE A 54 2.88 -4.18 17.81
CA ILE A 54 3.52 -5.18 16.96
C ILE A 54 4.85 -4.63 16.44
N ASP A 55 5.95 -5.39 16.60
CA ASP A 55 7.23 -5.10 15.96
C ASP A 55 7.28 -5.84 14.61
N PRO A 56 7.02 -5.17 13.47
CA PRO A 56 6.96 -5.82 12.17
C PRO A 56 8.34 -6.24 11.64
N LYS A 57 9.44 -5.76 12.23
CA LYS A 57 10.80 -6.16 11.84
C LYS A 57 11.17 -7.50 12.45
N GLN A 58 10.66 -7.79 13.64
CA GLN A 58 10.96 -9.00 14.41
C GLN A 58 9.86 -10.07 14.32
N SER A 59 8.70 -9.75 13.76
CA SER A 59 7.54 -10.64 13.67
C SER A 59 7.33 -11.22 12.28
N SER A 60 6.62 -12.35 12.21
CA SER A 60 6.15 -12.96 10.94
C SER A 60 4.87 -12.30 10.41
N VAL A 61 4.88 -10.97 10.29
CA VAL A 61 3.71 -10.17 9.89
C VAL A 61 3.91 -9.49 8.54
N VAL A 62 2.80 -9.28 7.84
CA VAL A 62 2.69 -8.32 6.73
C VAL A 62 1.78 -7.19 7.18
N THR A 63 2.20 -5.95 6.94
CA THR A 63 1.36 -4.78 7.23
C THR A 63 0.61 -4.38 5.97
N LEU A 64 -0.71 -4.21 6.07
CA LEU A 64 -1.57 -3.79 4.99
C LEU A 64 -2.24 -2.45 5.34
N PHE A 65 -1.96 -1.43 4.55
CA PHE A 65 -2.67 -0.16 4.54
C PHE A 65 -3.66 -0.20 3.37
N GLU A 66 -4.96 -0.23 3.68
CA GLU A 66 -6.01 -0.20 2.66
C GLU A 66 -6.25 1.23 2.17
N PRO A 67 -6.58 1.42 0.87
CA PRO A 67 -7.02 2.71 0.35
C PRO A 67 -8.21 3.26 1.14
N GLY A 68 -8.10 4.52 1.54
CA GLY A 68 -9.12 5.27 2.26
C GLY A 68 -9.43 6.58 1.58
N VAL A 69 -10.48 7.27 2.05
CA VAL A 69 -10.83 8.61 1.59
C VAL A 69 -10.27 9.64 2.58
N VAL A 70 -9.59 10.66 2.07
CA VAL A 70 -9.06 11.77 2.87
C VAL A 70 -9.65 13.08 2.38
N ARG A 71 -10.32 13.79 3.31
CA ARG A 71 -10.93 15.11 3.08
C ARG A 71 -11.78 15.09 1.79
N ASP A 72 -12.73 14.16 1.76
CA ASP A 72 -13.86 13.97 0.83
C ASP A 72 -13.58 13.81 -0.68
N ALA A 73 -12.36 14.05 -1.16
CA ALA A 73 -12.06 14.05 -2.59
C ALA A 73 -10.82 13.25 -3.02
N ARG A 74 -9.96 12.83 -2.06
CA ARG A 74 -8.73 12.09 -2.38
C ARG A 74 -8.76 10.68 -1.86
N TRP A 75 -8.14 9.79 -2.60
CA TRP A 75 -7.91 8.43 -2.17
C TRP A 75 -6.45 8.23 -1.76
N THR A 76 -6.24 7.48 -0.69
CA THR A 76 -4.88 7.05 -0.34
C THR A 76 -4.48 5.87 -1.24
N VAL A 77 -3.21 5.86 -1.63
CA VAL A 77 -2.58 4.69 -2.24
C VAL A 77 -2.48 3.60 -1.18
N GLY A 78 -2.86 2.39 -1.52
CA GLY A 78 -2.72 1.23 -0.65
C GLY A 78 -1.27 0.78 -0.58
N GLU A 79 -0.88 0.26 0.58
CA GLU A 79 0.50 -0.17 0.82
C GLU A 79 0.54 -1.56 1.45
N VAL A 80 1.47 -2.39 0.97
CA VAL A 80 1.77 -3.70 1.57
C VAL A 80 3.22 -3.76 1.95
N HIS A 81 3.48 -3.91 3.26
CA HIS A 81 4.83 -3.87 3.79
C HIS A 81 5.26 -5.24 4.30
N PHE A 82 6.38 -5.73 3.76
CA PHE A 82 7.13 -6.86 4.26
C PHE A 82 8.38 -6.32 4.97
N LEU A 83 8.25 -5.93 6.24
CA LEU A 83 9.28 -5.18 6.97
C LEU A 83 10.30 -6.06 7.71
N SER A 84 10.08 -7.37 7.77
CA SER A 84 10.99 -8.26 8.49
C SER A 84 12.43 -8.18 7.96
N GLN A 85 13.36 -7.89 8.86
CA GLN A 85 14.77 -7.94 8.55
C GLN A 85 15.19 -9.39 8.33
N HIS A 86 15.98 -9.64 7.28
CA HIS A 86 16.42 -11.01 6.94
C HIS A 86 15.26 -12.00 6.74
N ILE A 87 14.15 -11.54 6.15
CA ILE A 87 12.94 -12.35 5.92
C ILE A 87 13.22 -13.73 5.31
N ARG A 88 14.20 -13.87 4.40
CA ARG A 88 14.55 -15.16 3.78
C ARG A 88 15.20 -16.14 4.76
N GLN A 89 16.01 -15.64 5.69
CA GLN A 89 16.69 -16.45 6.70
C GLN A 89 15.75 -16.79 7.85
N ARG A 90 14.95 -15.81 8.30
CA ARG A 90 14.18 -15.90 9.54
C ARG A 90 12.75 -16.40 9.34
N PHE A 91 12.13 -16.04 8.21
CA PHE A 91 10.74 -16.36 7.88
C PHE A 91 10.62 -16.81 6.41
N PRO A 92 11.22 -17.95 6.03
CA PRO A 92 11.30 -18.38 4.63
C PRO A 92 9.94 -18.55 3.96
N SER A 93 8.92 -19.00 4.70
CA SER A 93 7.54 -19.07 4.23
C SER A 93 6.97 -17.69 3.90
N LEU A 94 7.27 -16.67 4.71
CA LEU A 94 6.85 -15.29 4.45
C LEU A 94 7.57 -14.70 3.23
N ALA A 95 8.85 -15.04 3.02
CA ALA A 95 9.56 -14.66 1.81
C ALA A 95 8.94 -15.29 0.54
N HIS A 96 8.40 -16.51 0.64
CA HIS A 96 7.63 -17.13 -0.43
C HIS A 96 6.31 -16.38 -0.69
N VAL A 97 5.58 -15.99 0.37
CA VAL A 97 4.38 -15.15 0.26
C VAL A 97 4.71 -13.82 -0.42
N GLN A 98 5.80 -13.14 -0.01
CA GLN A 98 6.27 -11.91 -0.64
C GLN A 98 6.51 -12.08 -2.15
N THR A 99 7.15 -13.19 -2.55
CA THR A 99 7.45 -13.46 -3.96
C THR A 99 6.18 -13.72 -4.76
N ARG A 100 5.23 -14.48 -4.20
CA ARG A 100 3.92 -14.73 -4.82
C ARG A 100 3.10 -13.45 -4.94
N PHE A 101 3.10 -12.62 -3.90
CA PHE A 101 2.41 -11.34 -3.88
C PHE A 101 2.96 -10.41 -4.96
N ALA A 102 4.29 -10.25 -5.00
CA ALA A 102 4.96 -9.43 -6.01
C ALA A 102 4.64 -9.91 -7.43
N LYS A 103 4.60 -11.23 -7.66
CA LYS A 103 4.24 -11.80 -8.97
C LYS A 103 2.78 -11.51 -9.33
N TRP A 104 1.87 -11.70 -8.39
CA TRP A 104 0.45 -11.42 -8.59
C TRP A 104 0.21 -9.94 -8.88
N LEU A 105 0.81 -9.05 -8.08
CA LEU A 105 0.63 -7.60 -8.23
C LEU A 105 1.13 -7.09 -9.58
N ARG A 106 2.26 -7.62 -10.08
CA ARG A 106 2.80 -7.31 -11.42
C ARG A 106 1.91 -7.72 -12.59
N GLY A 107 0.89 -8.55 -12.35
CA GLY A 107 -0.12 -8.85 -13.37
C GLY A 107 -1.06 -7.68 -13.66
N ASN A 108 -1.02 -6.61 -12.86
CA ASN A 108 -1.87 -5.43 -12.99
C ASN A 108 -1.17 -4.28 -13.74
N ARG A 109 -1.97 -3.30 -14.20
CA ARG A 109 -1.49 -2.10 -14.90
C ARG A 109 -0.53 -1.31 -14.01
N ILE A 110 0.54 -0.79 -14.59
CA ILE A 110 1.42 0.17 -13.92
C ILE A 110 0.92 1.58 -14.23
N VAL A 111 0.65 2.38 -13.20
CA VAL A 111 0.24 3.79 -13.34
C VAL A 111 1.37 4.75 -13.00
N TRP A 112 2.40 4.27 -12.30
CA TRP A 112 3.60 5.04 -11.99
C TRP A 112 4.82 4.13 -11.97
N ASP A 113 5.90 4.57 -12.64
CA ASP A 113 7.22 3.96 -12.58
C ASP A 113 8.26 5.07 -12.53
N GLN A 114 9.01 5.14 -11.43
CA GLN A 114 10.04 6.16 -11.21
C GLN A 114 11.22 6.05 -12.20
N ARG A 115 11.45 4.86 -12.80
CA ARG A 115 12.61 4.60 -13.66
C ARG A 115 12.33 4.81 -15.15
N SER A 116 11.08 5.00 -15.56
CA SER A 116 10.75 5.25 -16.96
C SER A 116 10.90 6.74 -17.27
N SER A 117 11.77 7.06 -18.23
CA SER A 117 11.90 8.42 -18.79
C SER A 117 10.99 8.67 -20.00
N GLU A 118 10.29 7.64 -20.51
CA GLU A 118 9.40 7.78 -21.66
C GLU A 118 8.05 8.37 -21.23
N ALA A 119 7.72 9.46 -21.91
CA ALA A 119 6.84 10.54 -21.50
C ALA A 119 5.34 10.28 -21.61
N ASP A 120 4.87 9.02 -21.62
CA ASP A 120 3.43 8.73 -21.61
C ASP A 120 2.90 8.59 -20.18
N GLY A 121 3.04 9.72 -19.49
CA GLY A 121 2.13 10.36 -18.54
C GLY A 121 1.05 9.53 -17.84
N PHE A 122 1.30 9.05 -16.62
CA PHE A 122 0.23 8.67 -15.68
C PHE A 122 0.59 9.03 -14.22
N GLY A 123 1.36 10.08 -14.00
CA GLY A 123 1.56 10.67 -12.66
C GLY A 123 0.63 11.85 -12.35
N TYR A 124 -0.24 12.28 -13.27
CA TYR A 124 -0.92 13.57 -13.17
C TYR A 124 -1.81 13.67 -11.92
N PHE A 125 -2.56 12.61 -11.64
CA PHE A 125 -3.46 12.56 -10.48
C PHE A 125 -2.77 12.10 -9.19
N LEU A 126 -1.46 11.80 -9.24
CA LEU A 126 -0.67 11.47 -8.06
C LEU A 126 -0.10 12.76 -7.44
N GLU A 127 -0.53 13.08 -6.22
CA GLU A 127 -0.16 14.28 -5.48
C GLU A 127 0.64 13.93 -4.22
N GLY A 128 1.31 14.93 -3.63
CA GLY A 128 2.08 14.75 -2.41
C GLY A 128 3.41 14.01 -2.60
N GLY A 129 3.84 13.30 -1.56
CA GLY A 129 5.12 12.61 -1.47
C GLY A 129 5.16 11.22 -2.11
N ILE A 130 4.02 10.69 -2.58
CA ILE A 130 3.94 9.29 -3.04
C ILE A 130 4.90 8.96 -4.19
N LYS A 131 5.13 9.92 -5.10
CA LYS A 131 6.09 9.77 -6.23
C LYS A 131 7.54 9.61 -5.77
N ASN A 132 7.87 10.11 -4.58
CA ASN A 132 9.21 10.01 -4.00
C ASN A 132 9.39 8.69 -3.21
N LEU A 133 8.28 8.10 -2.74
CA LEU A 133 8.28 6.88 -1.94
C LEU A 133 8.16 5.62 -2.82
N ALA A 134 7.32 5.67 -3.85
CA ALA A 134 6.99 4.53 -4.68
C ALA A 134 7.91 4.42 -5.90
N GLU A 135 8.68 3.33 -5.97
CA GLU A 135 9.37 2.95 -7.22
C GLU A 135 8.35 2.65 -8.31
N ARG A 136 7.27 1.93 -7.97
CA ARG A 136 6.17 1.57 -8.85
C ARG A 136 4.84 1.54 -8.11
N ILE A 137 3.78 1.96 -8.79
CA ILE A 137 2.40 1.83 -8.32
C ILE A 137 1.61 1.01 -9.35
N TYR A 138 0.98 -0.06 -8.87
CA TYR A 138 0.15 -0.95 -9.68
C TYR A 138 -1.32 -0.67 -9.43
N ALA A 139 -2.13 -0.57 -10.48
CA ALA A 139 -3.56 -0.32 -10.34
C ALA A 139 -4.35 -1.61 -10.56
N LEU A 140 -5.05 -2.06 -9.52
CA LEU A 140 -6.05 -3.13 -9.63
C LEU A 140 -7.22 -2.66 -10.51
N PRO A 141 -8.14 -3.54 -10.95
CA PRO A 141 -9.24 -3.15 -11.83
C PRO A 141 -10.03 -1.93 -11.33
N SER A 142 -10.40 -1.94 -10.05
CA SER A 142 -11.13 -0.83 -9.42
C SER A 142 -10.28 0.45 -9.30
N GLY A 143 -8.99 0.31 -9.00
CA GLY A 143 -8.04 1.44 -8.95
C GLY A 143 -7.74 2.03 -10.33
N SER A 144 -7.70 1.20 -11.38
CA SER A 144 -7.48 1.62 -12.76
C SER A 144 -8.66 2.47 -13.25
N ALA A 145 -9.88 2.01 -13.00
CA ALA A 145 -11.09 2.77 -13.35
C ALA A 145 -11.14 4.13 -12.64
N ALA A 146 -10.77 4.18 -11.35
CA ALA A 146 -10.71 5.43 -10.61
C ALA A 146 -9.62 6.38 -11.12
N TYR A 147 -8.45 5.82 -11.46
CA TYR A 147 -7.34 6.57 -12.03
C TYR A 147 -7.75 7.19 -13.38
N ASP A 148 -8.36 6.41 -14.27
CA ASP A 148 -8.82 6.88 -15.59
C ASP A 148 -9.98 7.89 -15.48
N ALA A 149 -10.78 7.82 -14.41
CA ALA A 149 -11.79 8.82 -14.08
C ALA A 149 -11.21 10.13 -13.49
N GLY A 150 -9.88 10.24 -13.40
CA GLY A 150 -9.18 11.44 -12.94
C GLY A 150 -9.23 11.67 -11.43
N ARG A 151 -9.34 10.59 -10.64
CA ARG A 151 -9.30 10.69 -9.17
C ARG A 151 -7.90 11.03 -8.67
N TYR A 152 -7.82 12.05 -7.81
CA TYR A 152 -6.59 12.44 -7.14
C TYR A 152 -6.23 11.46 -6.03
N LEU A 153 -4.95 11.09 -6.00
CA LEU A 153 -4.39 10.02 -5.19
C LEU A 153 -3.17 10.53 -4.42
N ILE A 154 -3.06 10.15 -3.16
CA ILE A 154 -2.00 10.61 -2.24
C ILE A 154 -1.41 9.44 -1.45
N GLY A 155 -0.26 9.63 -0.81
CA GLY A 155 0.30 8.63 0.11
C GLY A 155 -0.53 8.49 1.39
N HIS A 156 -0.47 7.33 2.05
CA HIS A 156 -1.20 7.10 3.30
C HIS A 156 -0.67 7.96 4.47
N HIS A 157 0.57 8.41 4.36
CA HIS A 157 1.30 9.10 5.43
C HIS A 157 1.50 10.60 5.16
N GLU A 158 0.64 11.22 4.35
CA GLU A 158 0.69 12.68 4.15
C GLU A 158 0.40 13.42 5.46
N SER A 159 1.30 14.34 5.82
CA SER A 159 1.08 15.23 6.98
C SER A 159 -0.06 16.22 6.71
N GLU A 160 -0.71 16.72 7.77
CA GLU A 160 -1.75 17.77 7.65
C GLU A 160 -1.28 19.00 6.86
N ILE A 161 -0.03 19.42 7.06
CA ILE A 161 0.56 20.55 6.32
C ILE A 161 0.68 20.24 4.82
N ALA A 162 1.05 19.00 4.47
CA ALA A 162 1.11 18.55 3.09
C ALA A 162 -0.30 18.48 2.48
N LEU A 163 -1.27 17.93 3.21
CA LEU A 163 -2.68 17.87 2.80
C LEU A 163 -3.26 19.26 2.54
N ASP A 164 -2.97 20.25 3.38
CA ASP A 164 -3.38 21.65 3.18
C ASP A 164 -2.81 22.24 1.90
N ARG A 165 -1.52 21.99 1.62
CA ARG A 165 -0.86 22.47 0.39
C ARG A 165 -1.47 21.81 -0.85
N ILE A 166 -1.70 20.50 -0.79
CA ILE A 166 -2.37 19.75 -1.86
C ILE A 166 -3.77 20.31 -2.06
N CYS A 167 -4.55 20.53 -0.99
CA CYS A 167 -5.89 21.12 -1.09
C CYS A 167 -5.88 22.48 -1.78
N LYS A 168 -4.98 23.38 -1.37
CA LYS A 168 -4.87 24.71 -1.98
C LYS A 168 -4.55 24.61 -3.47
N SER A 169 -3.65 23.71 -3.86
CA SER A 169 -3.32 23.44 -5.27
C SER A 169 -4.51 22.90 -6.06
N LEU A 170 -5.24 21.93 -5.49
CA LEU A 170 -6.39 21.30 -6.14
C LEU A 170 -7.60 22.23 -6.27
N ARG A 171 -7.84 23.13 -5.30
CA ARG A 171 -8.87 24.17 -5.40
C ARG A 171 -8.64 25.11 -6.59
N LEU A 172 -7.39 25.41 -6.94
CA LEU A 172 -7.06 26.17 -8.15
C LEU A 172 -7.46 25.44 -9.45
N ARG A 173 -7.66 24.13 -9.38
CA ARG A 173 -8.11 23.27 -10.48
C ARG A 173 -9.61 22.95 -10.40
N GLY A 174 -10.35 23.63 -9.51
CA GLY A 174 -11.80 23.44 -9.34
C GLY A 174 -12.22 22.19 -8.57
N VAL A 175 -11.29 21.57 -7.82
CA VAL A 175 -11.58 20.39 -7.00
C VAL A 175 -11.90 20.81 -5.56
N GLU A 176 -13.03 20.32 -5.04
CA GLU A 176 -13.43 20.60 -3.65
C GLU A 176 -12.58 19.84 -2.63
N CYS A 177 -12.34 20.58 -1.54
CA CYS A 177 -11.32 20.39 -0.53
C CYS A 177 -11.65 21.39 0.58
#